data_AF-A0A2V8HLM1-F1
#
_entry.id   AF-A0A2V8HLM1-F1
#
_cell.length_a   1.000
_cell.length_b   1.000
_cell.length_c   1.000
_cell.angle_alpha   90.00
_cell.angle_beta   90.00
_cell.angle_gamma   90.00
#
_symmetry.space_group_name_H-M   'P 1'
#
loop_
_entity.id
_entity.type
_entity.pdbx_description
1 polymer ?
#
loop_
_entity_poly.entity_id
_entity_poly.type
_entity_poly.pdbx_seq_one_letter_code
_entity_poly.pdbx_strand_id
1 'polypeptide(L)'
;MIALISIVLTAAVTRAAGQGAAPSGDVLSALLVEVRGLRAAMEQMASAGPRVQLAMGRLQLQEQRLNTMLRRLDELRERLAGNDSAVAQWRDELKRLQDASSTVVDDDMRRAIEAQTRELKARLERGMADVQRLRAEEAELANSVAAEQARWLDINQRLEELERALTRR
;
A
#
# COMPACT_ATOMS: atom_id res chain seq x y z
N MET A 1 -45.39 -0.11 1.98
CA MET A 1 -45.59 -0.57 0.59
C MET A 1 -44.49 -1.57 0.24
N ILE A 2 -44.76 -2.87 0.34
CA ILE A 2 -44.20 -3.92 -0.53
C ILE A 2 -45.32 -4.95 -0.64
N ALA A 3 -45.85 -5.10 -1.85
CA ALA A 3 -46.96 -6.00 -2.18
C ALA A 3 -46.46 -7.45 -2.16
N LEU A 4 -47.02 -8.25 -1.25
CA LEU A 4 -46.92 -9.71 -1.28
C LEU A 4 -47.84 -10.23 -2.38
N ILE A 5 -47.26 -10.59 -3.52
CA ILE A 5 -47.97 -11.31 -4.57
C ILE A 5 -48.07 -12.77 -4.12
N SER A 6 -49.24 -13.15 -3.62
CA SER A 6 -49.62 -14.54 -3.37
C SER A 6 -49.80 -15.28 -4.69
N ILE A 7 -48.95 -16.26 -4.98
CA ILE A 7 -49.20 -17.24 -6.04
C ILE A 7 -49.99 -18.40 -5.44
N VAL A 8 -51.29 -18.41 -5.70
CA VAL A 8 -52.18 -19.55 -5.43
C VAL A 8 -52.00 -20.56 -6.57
N LEU A 9 -51.41 -21.72 -6.28
CA LEU A 9 -51.40 -22.86 -7.21
C LEU A 9 -52.60 -23.76 -6.91
N THR A 10 -53.67 -23.61 -7.68
CA THR A 10 -54.81 -24.55 -7.69
C THR A 10 -54.49 -25.72 -8.60
N ALA A 11 -54.12 -26.86 -8.03
CA ALA A 11 -53.97 -28.12 -8.77
C ALA A 11 -55.29 -28.91 -8.74
N ALA A 12 -56.12 -28.75 -9.78
CA ALA A 12 -57.21 -29.67 -10.06
C ALA A 12 -56.68 -30.84 -10.92
N VAL A 13 -56.64 -32.05 -10.36
CA VAL A 13 -56.38 -33.27 -11.15
C VAL A 13 -57.46 -34.30 -10.85
N THR A 14 -58.43 -34.39 -11.76
CA THR A 14 -59.36 -35.50 -11.92
C THR A 14 -58.60 -36.78 -12.27
N ARG A 15 -58.79 -37.85 -11.49
CA ARG A 15 -58.22 -39.18 -11.76
C ARG A 15 -59.05 -39.89 -12.83
N ALA A 16 -58.48 -40.11 -14.01
CA ALA A 16 -58.93 -41.11 -14.96
C ALA A 16 -57.88 -42.25 -14.98
N ALA A 17 -58.35 -43.48 -14.78
CA ALA A 17 -57.51 -44.67 -14.75
C ALA A 17 -56.95 -44.98 -16.16
N GLY A 18 -55.64 -44.82 -16.29
CA GLY A 18 -54.83 -45.31 -17.40
C GLY A 18 -53.42 -45.54 -16.87
N GLN A 19 -52.99 -46.81 -16.85
CA GLN A 19 -51.65 -47.18 -16.39
C GLN A 19 -50.60 -46.64 -17.38
N GLY A 20 -50.00 -45.52 -17.00
CA GLY A 20 -48.71 -45.07 -17.50
C GLY A 20 -47.97 -44.53 -16.28
N ALA A 21 -47.20 -45.39 -15.60
CA ALA A 21 -46.30 -44.96 -14.55
C ALA A 21 -45.26 -44.03 -15.20
N ALA A 22 -45.50 -42.72 -15.17
CA ALA A 22 -44.45 -41.73 -15.42
C ALA A 22 -43.34 -42.02 -14.40
N PRO A 23 -42.09 -42.17 -14.82
CA PRO A 23 -41.08 -42.77 -13.98
C PRO A 23 -40.85 -41.86 -12.78
N SER A 24 -41.14 -42.37 -11.58
CA SER A 24 -40.77 -41.75 -10.31
C SER A 24 -39.27 -41.43 -10.22
N GLY A 25 -38.44 -42.03 -11.09
CA GLY A 25 -37.05 -41.68 -11.31
C GLY A 25 -36.81 -40.29 -11.92
N ASP A 26 -37.76 -39.70 -12.64
CA ASP A 26 -37.57 -38.42 -13.35
C ASP A 26 -37.70 -37.22 -12.41
N VAL A 27 -38.67 -37.25 -11.50
CA VAL A 27 -38.83 -36.26 -10.41
C VAL A 27 -37.68 -36.37 -9.40
N LEU A 28 -37.29 -37.59 -9.05
CA LEU A 28 -36.16 -37.83 -8.15
C LEU A 28 -34.82 -37.37 -8.77
N SER A 29 -34.64 -37.57 -10.07
CA SER A 29 -33.50 -37.06 -10.85
C SER A 29 -33.47 -35.53 -10.87
N ALA A 30 -34.61 -34.87 -11.14
CA ALA A 30 -34.72 -33.41 -11.14
C ALA A 30 -34.36 -32.80 -9.77
N LEU A 31 -34.84 -33.39 -8.68
CA LEU A 31 -34.49 -32.95 -7.31
C LEU A 31 -33.02 -33.16 -6.97
N LEU A 32 -32.38 -34.24 -7.44
CA LEU A 32 -30.94 -34.46 -7.27
C LEU A 32 -30.10 -33.42 -8.02
N VAL A 33 -30.55 -32.97 -9.20
CA VAL A 33 -29.90 -31.89 -9.95
C VAL A 33 -29.98 -30.57 -9.18
N GLU A 34 -31.15 -30.22 -8.64
CA GLU A 34 -31.31 -29.02 -7.82
C GLU A 34 -30.47 -29.04 -6.53
N VAL A 35 -30.45 -30.16 -5.80
CA VAL A 35 -29.63 -30.29 -4.59
C VAL A 35 -28.14 -30.18 -4.90
N ARG A 36 -27.70 -30.74 -6.03
CA ARG A 36 -26.31 -30.64 -6.48
C ARG A 36 -25.95 -29.20 -6.90
N GLY A 37 -26.90 -28.48 -7.52
CA GLY A 37 -26.78 -27.04 -7.80
C GLY A 37 -26.72 -26.18 -6.54
N LEU A 38 -27.57 -26.47 -5.55
CA LEU A 38 -27.58 -25.78 -4.25
C LEU A 38 -26.28 -26.04 -3.48
N ARG A 39 -25.78 -27.28 -3.47
CA ARG A 39 -24.49 -27.63 -2.87
C ARG A 39 -23.35 -26.86 -3.54
N ALA A 40 -23.32 -26.79 -4.87
CA ALA A 40 -22.30 -26.03 -5.59
C ALA A 40 -22.38 -24.52 -5.28
N ALA A 41 -23.59 -23.96 -5.18
CA ALA A 41 -23.79 -22.56 -4.79
C ALA A 41 -23.35 -22.30 -3.33
N MET A 42 -23.67 -23.22 -2.40
CA MET A 42 -23.24 -23.15 -1.01
C MET A 42 -21.71 -23.30 -0.88
N GLU A 43 -21.08 -24.19 -1.63
CA GLU A 43 -19.61 -24.34 -1.67
C GLU A 43 -18.93 -23.08 -2.22
N GLN A 44 -19.50 -22.48 -3.28
CA GLN A 44 -19.04 -21.19 -3.79
C GLN A 44 -19.16 -20.08 -2.73
N MET A 45 -20.31 -19.97 -2.07
CA MET A 45 -20.58 -18.94 -1.06
C MET A 45 -19.74 -19.14 0.20
N ALA A 46 -19.55 -20.39 0.64
CA ALA A 46 -18.68 -20.75 1.75
C ALA A 46 -17.20 -20.45 1.46
N SER A 47 -16.77 -20.53 0.18
CA SER A 47 -15.40 -20.20 -0.22
C SER A 47 -15.15 -18.69 -0.33
N ALA A 48 -16.19 -17.87 -0.54
CA ALA A 48 -16.07 -16.44 -0.75
C ALA A 48 -15.70 -15.69 0.55
N GLY A 49 -16.32 -16.03 1.69
CA GLY A 49 -16.09 -15.37 2.98
C GLY A 49 -14.61 -15.41 3.44
N PRO A 50 -13.97 -16.59 3.55
CA PRO A 50 -12.58 -16.71 3.95
C PRO A 50 -11.60 -16.01 2.98
N ARG A 51 -11.91 -16.00 1.68
CA ARG A 51 -11.09 -15.32 0.67
C ARG A 51 -11.13 -13.80 0.83
N VAL A 52 -12.30 -13.23 1.14
CA VAL A 52 -12.46 -11.80 1.43
C VAL A 52 -11.73 -11.42 2.72
N GLN A 53 -11.86 -12.23 3.78
CA GLN A 53 -11.13 -12.01 5.03
C GLN A 53 -9.61 -12.02 4.83
N LEU A 54 -9.09 -12.97 4.04
CA LEU A 54 -7.68 -13.03 3.69
C LEU A 54 -7.22 -11.81 2.87
N ALA A 55 -8.02 -11.37 1.89
CA ALA A 55 -7.72 -10.19 1.09
C ALA A 55 -7.66 -8.92 1.95
N MET A 56 -8.62 -8.74 2.86
CA MET A 56 -8.64 -7.64 3.82
C MET A 56 -7.43 -7.67 4.75
N GLY A 57 -7.06 -8.84 5.28
CA GLY A 57 -5.87 -8.97 6.12
C GLY A 57 -4.57 -8.61 5.38
N ARG A 58 -4.45 -9.00 4.10
CA ARG A 58 -3.31 -8.59 3.25
C ARG A 58 -3.29 -7.09 3.00
N LEU A 59 -4.46 -6.48 2.78
CA LEU A 59 -4.62 -5.04 2.57
C LEU A 59 -4.17 -4.25 3.81
N GLN A 60 -4.65 -4.65 4.99
CA GLN A 60 -4.26 -4.03 6.27
C GLN A 60 -2.74 -4.12 6.51
N LEU A 61 -2.11 -5.25 6.18
CA LEU A 61 -0.66 -5.40 6.31
C LEU A 61 0.11 -4.48 5.35
N GLN A 62 -0.39 -4.33 4.10
CA GLN A 62 0.18 -3.39 3.13
C GLN A 62 0.06 -1.95 3.63
N GLU A 63 -1.06 -1.59 4.27
CA GLU A 63 -1.31 -0.24 4.76
C GLU A 63 -0.36 0.10 5.91
N GLN A 64 -0.19 -0.83 6.84
CA GLN A 64 0.79 -0.73 7.92
C GLN A 64 2.22 -0.56 7.41
N ARG A 65 2.58 -1.29 6.35
CA ARG A 65 3.89 -1.18 5.70
C ARG A 65 4.07 0.18 5.03
N LEU A 66 3.08 0.66 4.28
CA LEU A 66 3.10 1.98 3.64
C LEU A 66 3.24 3.09 4.68
N ASN A 67 2.43 3.06 5.75
CA ASN A 67 2.52 4.03 6.85
C ASN A 67 3.90 4.03 7.51
N THR A 68 4.55 2.87 7.63
CA THR A 68 5.92 2.77 8.15
C THR A 68 6.94 3.37 7.18
N MET A 69 6.79 3.14 5.87
CA MET A 69 7.65 3.75 4.85
C MET A 69 7.51 5.27 4.82
N LEU A 70 6.28 5.80 4.94
CA LEU A 70 6.02 7.24 4.99
C LEU A 70 6.69 7.89 6.20
N ARG A 71 6.53 7.33 7.40
CA ARG A 71 7.23 7.83 8.60
C ARG A 71 8.74 7.85 8.44
N ARG A 72 9.32 6.76 7.89
CA ARG A 72 10.76 6.69 7.62
C ARG A 72 11.20 7.74 6.60
N LEU A 73 10.37 8.03 5.60
CA LEU A 73 10.65 9.06 4.60
C LEU A 73 10.66 10.45 5.22
N ASP A 74 9.71 10.74 6.11
CA ASP A 74 9.65 12.01 6.84
C ASP A 74 10.86 12.18 7.78
N GLU A 75 11.20 11.15 8.55
CA GLU A 75 12.40 11.13 9.41
C GLU A 75 13.68 11.36 8.59
N LEU A 76 13.79 10.75 7.41
CA LEU A 76 14.95 10.89 6.54
C LEU A 76 15.05 12.30 5.95
N ARG A 77 13.93 12.89 5.55
CA ARG A 77 13.86 14.27 5.08
C ARG A 77 14.24 15.27 6.15
N GLU A 78 13.81 15.06 7.39
CA GLU A 78 14.20 15.89 8.53
C GLU A 78 15.71 15.81 8.79
N ARG A 79 16.28 14.59 8.79
CA ARG A 79 17.75 14.40 8.92
C ARG A 79 18.52 15.06 7.79
N LEU A 80 18.02 14.96 6.57
CA LEU A 80 18.62 15.57 5.38
C LEU A 80 18.61 17.10 5.50
N ALA A 81 17.49 17.70 5.89
CA ALA A 81 17.40 19.15 6.13
C ALA A 81 18.35 19.61 7.24
N GLY A 82 18.47 18.85 8.32
CA GLY A 82 19.44 19.11 9.40
C GLY A 82 20.89 19.08 8.91
N ASN A 83 21.26 18.05 8.15
CA ASN A 83 22.61 17.93 7.59
C ASN A 83 22.92 18.99 6.53
N ASP A 84 21.96 19.32 5.66
CA ASP A 84 22.11 20.40 4.67
C ASP A 84 22.36 21.75 5.37
N SER A 85 21.63 22.03 6.46
CA SER A 85 21.84 23.23 7.29
C SER A 85 23.23 23.24 7.95
N ALA A 86 23.67 22.13 8.53
CA ALA A 86 25.00 22.01 9.13
C ALA A 86 26.13 22.22 8.09
N VAL A 87 25.99 21.61 6.91
CA VAL A 87 26.92 21.79 5.78
C VAL A 87 26.99 23.25 5.33
N ALA A 88 25.85 23.93 5.25
CA ALA A 88 25.80 25.36 4.92
C ALA A 88 26.54 26.21 5.97
N GLN A 89 26.30 25.95 7.26
CA GLN A 89 26.97 26.65 8.36
C GLN A 89 28.48 26.45 8.32
N TRP A 90 28.96 25.21 8.11
CA TRP A 90 30.39 24.94 8.00
C TRP A 90 31.04 25.57 6.78
N ARG A 91 30.33 25.69 5.65
CA ARG A 91 30.83 26.45 4.49
C ARG A 91 31.02 27.92 4.82
N ASP A 92 30.06 28.53 5.48
CA ASP A 92 30.12 29.94 5.85
C ASP A 92 31.23 30.20 6.87
N GLU A 93 31.37 29.34 7.87
CA GLU A 93 32.45 29.40 8.85
C GLU A 93 33.83 29.20 8.19
N LEU A 94 33.95 28.24 7.27
CA LEU A 94 35.18 28.01 6.52
C LEU A 94 35.58 29.24 5.72
N LYS A 95 34.62 29.88 5.05
CA LYS A 95 34.85 31.12 4.31
C LYS A 95 35.37 32.23 5.24
N ARG A 96 34.73 32.42 6.41
CA ARG A 96 35.17 33.43 7.40
C ARG A 96 36.58 33.18 7.90
N LEU A 97 36.95 31.92 8.17
CA LEU A 97 38.31 31.56 8.59
C LEU A 97 39.34 31.81 7.49
N GLN A 98 39.00 31.51 6.24
CA GLN A 98 39.85 31.79 5.08
C GLN A 98 40.06 33.30 4.87
N ASP A 99 38.99 34.08 4.98
CA ASP A 99 39.05 35.54 4.88
C ASP A 99 39.92 36.12 6.01
N ALA A 100 39.75 35.65 7.25
CA ALA A 100 40.57 36.08 8.39
C ALA A 100 42.07 35.74 8.20
N SER A 101 42.38 34.52 7.75
CA SER A 101 43.76 34.07 7.49
C SER A 101 44.51 34.97 6.49
N SER A 102 43.80 35.55 5.52
CA SER A 102 44.38 36.45 4.52
C SER A 102 44.87 37.78 5.11
N THR A 103 44.38 38.17 6.29
CA THR A 103 44.68 39.45 6.95
C THR A 103 45.66 39.33 8.12
N VAL A 104 45.95 38.12 8.60
CA VAL A 104 46.80 37.88 9.76
C VAL A 104 48.27 37.91 9.38
N VAL A 105 49.04 38.78 10.03
CA VAL A 105 50.49 38.93 9.82
C VAL A 105 51.29 38.03 10.79
N ASP A 106 50.73 37.70 11.94
CA ASP A 106 51.36 36.85 12.95
C ASP A 106 51.40 35.36 12.54
N ASP A 107 52.58 34.74 12.61
CA ASP A 107 52.83 33.39 12.11
C ASP A 107 52.18 32.29 12.98
N ASP A 108 52.15 32.47 14.31
CA ASP A 108 51.53 31.49 15.22
C ASP A 108 50.01 31.51 15.08
N MET A 109 49.41 32.70 14.98
CA MET A 109 47.98 32.88 14.70
C MET A 109 47.62 32.31 13.32
N ARG A 110 48.45 32.52 12.29
CA ARG A 110 48.26 31.94 10.96
C ARG A 110 48.21 30.40 11.01
N ARG A 111 49.16 29.76 11.70
CA ARG A 111 49.20 28.30 11.87
C ARG A 111 47.97 27.76 12.61
N ALA A 112 47.49 28.48 13.63
CA ALA A 112 46.28 28.12 14.36
C ALA A 112 45.03 28.15 13.45
N ILE A 113 44.86 29.21 12.65
CA ILE A 113 43.75 29.33 11.69
C ILE A 113 43.84 28.26 10.61
N GLU A 114 45.03 27.95 10.11
CA GLU A 114 45.24 26.86 9.14
C GLU A 114 44.86 25.48 9.70
N ALA A 115 45.19 25.21 10.96
CA ALA A 115 44.80 23.97 11.63
C ALA A 115 43.27 23.86 11.75
N GLN A 116 42.59 24.92 12.20
CA GLN A 116 41.12 24.97 12.29
C GLN A 116 40.47 24.83 10.90
N THR A 117 41.02 25.50 9.89
CA THR A 117 40.56 25.43 8.50
C THR A 117 40.65 24.00 7.96
N ARG A 118 41.75 23.28 8.24
CA ARG A 118 41.91 21.87 7.85
C ARG A 118 40.87 20.98 8.51
N GLU A 119 40.64 21.15 9.81
CA GLU A 119 39.63 20.38 10.53
C GLU A 119 38.21 20.64 9.99
N LEU A 120 37.87 21.91 9.77
CA LEU A 120 36.55 22.29 9.27
C LEU A 120 36.31 21.81 7.84
N LYS A 121 37.33 21.82 6.97
CA LYS A 121 37.27 21.18 5.64
C LYS A 121 36.95 19.69 5.74
N ALA A 122 37.63 18.95 6.61
CA ALA A 122 37.38 17.52 6.81
C ALA A 122 35.98 17.25 7.40
N ARG A 123 35.43 18.15 8.22
CA ARG A 123 34.04 18.07 8.68
C ARG A 123 33.06 18.34 7.54
N LEU A 124 33.31 19.36 6.73
CA LEU A 124 32.49 19.72 5.58
C LEU A 124 32.44 18.61 4.53
N GLU A 125 33.58 18.01 4.19
CA GLU A 125 33.64 16.89 3.24
C GLU A 125 32.82 15.69 3.72
N ARG A 126 32.94 15.31 5.00
CA ARG A 126 32.13 14.25 5.60
C ARG A 126 30.64 14.59 5.58
N GLY A 127 30.28 15.81 5.98
CA GLY A 127 28.88 16.27 5.94
C GLY A 127 28.29 16.25 4.54
N MET A 128 29.05 16.68 3.53
CA MET A 128 28.62 16.61 2.14
C MET A 128 28.43 15.17 1.66
N ALA A 129 29.32 14.25 2.03
CA ALA A 129 29.16 12.84 1.72
C ALA A 129 27.91 12.25 2.38
N ASP A 130 27.64 12.59 3.64
CA ASP A 130 26.43 12.17 4.35
C ASP A 130 25.15 12.72 3.72
N VAL A 131 25.13 13.99 3.30
CA VAL A 131 24.00 14.56 2.55
C VAL A 131 23.75 13.78 1.26
N GLN A 132 24.79 13.47 0.49
CA GLN A 132 24.63 12.71 -0.75
C GLN A 132 24.10 11.30 -0.50
N ARG A 133 24.61 10.62 0.53
CA ARG A 133 24.10 9.30 0.94
C ARG A 133 22.63 9.37 1.36
N LEU A 134 22.26 10.31 2.22
CA LEU A 134 20.87 10.50 2.65
C LEU A 134 19.93 10.84 1.49
N ARG A 135 20.39 11.63 0.50
CA ARG A 135 19.60 11.93 -0.71
C ARG A 135 19.37 10.69 -1.57
N ALA A 136 20.37 9.81 -1.69
CA ALA A 136 20.20 8.55 -2.40
C ALA A 136 19.20 7.63 -1.68
N GLU A 137 19.30 7.52 -0.36
CA GLU A 137 18.36 6.77 0.48
C GLU A 137 16.92 7.34 0.38
N GLU A 138 16.77 8.68 0.32
CA GLU A 138 15.47 9.36 0.18
C GLU A 138 14.82 9.08 -1.16
N ALA A 139 15.59 9.15 -2.24
CA ALA A 139 15.12 8.82 -3.58
C ALA A 139 14.68 7.35 -3.68
N GLU A 140 15.44 6.40 -3.10
CA GLU A 140 15.09 4.98 -3.11
C GLU A 140 13.79 4.71 -2.32
N LEU A 141 13.66 5.29 -1.13
CA LEU A 141 12.46 5.13 -0.31
C LEU A 141 11.24 5.82 -0.93
N ALA A 142 11.41 7.00 -1.52
CA ALA A 142 10.35 7.71 -2.24
C ALA A 142 9.85 6.89 -3.44
N ASN A 143 10.76 6.28 -4.21
CA ASN A 143 10.39 5.37 -5.30
C ASN A 143 9.62 4.14 -4.80
N SER A 144 10.03 3.58 -3.65
CA SER A 144 9.34 2.45 -3.02
C SER A 144 7.92 2.81 -2.59
N VAL A 145 7.72 4.00 -2.01
CA VAL A 145 6.41 4.54 -1.65
C VAL A 145 5.55 4.77 -2.89
N ALA A 146 6.07 5.38 -3.94
CA ALA A 146 5.34 5.61 -5.18
C ALA A 146 4.88 4.29 -5.83
N ALA A 147 5.74 3.27 -5.84
CA ALA A 147 5.40 1.94 -6.35
C ALA A 147 4.29 1.27 -5.52
N GLU A 148 4.28 1.46 -4.20
CA GLU A 148 3.21 0.96 -3.33
C GLU A 148 1.90 1.70 -3.58
N GLN A 149 1.92 3.04 -3.68
CA GLN A 149 0.74 3.84 -4.02
C GLN A 149 0.11 3.44 -5.37
N ALA A 150 0.94 3.13 -6.38
CA ALA A 150 0.44 2.62 -7.66
C ALA A 150 -0.26 1.25 -7.51
N ARG A 151 0.28 0.34 -6.68
CA ARG A 151 -0.38 -0.93 -6.36
C ARG A 151 -1.72 -0.72 -5.64
N TRP A 152 -1.79 0.25 -4.73
CA TRP A 152 -3.04 0.61 -4.04
C TRP A 152 -4.12 1.10 -5.00
N LEU A 153 -3.75 1.92 -5.99
CA LEU A 153 -4.68 2.38 -7.03
C LEU A 153 -5.23 1.21 -7.86
N ASP A 154 -4.38 0.26 -8.27
CA ASP A 154 -4.82 -0.95 -8.99
C ASP A 154 -5.76 -1.82 -8.14
N ILE A 155 -5.44 -2.04 -6.86
CA ILE A 155 -6.32 -2.77 -5.95
C ILE A 155 -7.67 -2.08 -5.82
N ASN A 156 -7.69 -0.75 -5.68
CA ASN A 156 -8.93 0.00 -5.57
C ASN A 156 -9.80 -0.09 -6.83
N GLN A 157 -9.19 0.01 -8.01
CA GLN A 157 -9.89 -0.17 -9.29
C GLN A 157 -10.53 -1.56 -9.41
N ARG A 158 -9.79 -2.61 -9.04
CA ARG A 158 -10.32 -3.99 -9.04
C ARG A 158 -11.46 -4.18 -8.05
N LEU A 159 -11.40 -3.52 -6.88
CA LEU A 159 -12.49 -3.55 -5.90
C LEU A 159 -13.74 -2.87 -6.43
N GLU A 160 -13.61 -1.70 -7.07
CA GLU A 160 -14.75 -1.03 -7.72
C GLU A 160 -15.35 -1.86 -8.86
N GLU A 161 -14.52 -2.53 -9.65
CA GLU A 161 -14.98 -3.45 -10.70
C GLU A 161 -15.76 -4.64 -10.13
N LEU A 162 -15.28 -5.23 -9.03
CA LEU A 162 -15.99 -6.28 -8.31
C LEU A 162 -17.32 -5.78 -7.76
N GLU A 163 -17.36 -4.58 -7.17
CA GLU A 163 -18.59 -3.97 -6.65
C GLU A 163 -19.62 -3.74 -7.77
N ARG A 164 -19.20 -3.21 -8.92
CA ARG A 164 -20.05 -3.03 -10.12
C ARG A 164 -20.56 -4.37 -10.67
N ALA A 165 -19.72 -5.42 -10.65
CA ALA A 165 -20.11 -6.75 -11.10
C ALA A 165 -21.14 -7.41 -10.17
N LEU A 166 -21.04 -7.18 -8.86
CA LEU A 166 -21.97 -7.69 -7.85
C LEU A 166 -23.31 -6.94 -7.85
N THR A 167 -23.33 -5.64 -8.14
CA THR A 167 -24.56 -4.82 -8.20
C THR A 167 -25.33 -4.93 -9.51
N ARG A 168 -24.73 -5.47 -10.58
CA ARG A 168 -25.41 -5.73 -11.87
C ARG A 168 -26.17 -7.06 -11.95
N ARG A 169 -26.08 -7.91 -10.92
CA ARG A 169 -26.88 -9.15 -10.80
C ARG A 169 -28.11 -8.90 -9.95
#